data_AF-A0A1X7TX48-F1
#
_entry.id   AF-A0A1X7TX48-F1
#
_cell.length_a   1.000
_cell.length_b   1.000
_cell.length_c   1.000
_cell.angle_alpha   90.00
_cell.angle_beta   90.00
_cell.angle_gamma   90.00
#
_symmetry.space_group_name_H-M   'P 1'
#
loop_
_entity.id
_entity.type
_entity.pdbx_description
1 polymer ?
#
loop_
_entity_poly.entity_id
_entity_poly.type
_entity_poly.pdbx_seq_one_letter_code
_entity_poly.pdbx_strand_id
1 'polypeptide(L)'
;MANLLPVFGLTLLFALATSKEARLVLLENHGEAVCLDGSPPGYYFRPGTGSGANKFIVHLEGGGDCESKEECYQRSMTRLGSSSYWAKTADFDGFLSGLEQTNKYFYNWNLVFVKYCDGSCYSGYLSKPFHVYGSPIYFKGNLIVKAIFKSLIEKEFKEATDVILTGCSAGGLGTFIFADYVKSVLPSSIKYRAIADAGYFINSLNINGEPIAKERAKTTFVFQNQTISVHKECSKKYTGDEASDLNFFIPS
;
A
#
# COMPACT_ATOMS: atom_id res chain seq x y z
N MET A 1 -64.04 1.62 -38.85
CA MET A 1 -63.40 1.21 -37.58
C MET A 1 -61.95 0.88 -37.88
N ALA A 2 -61.03 1.81 -37.62
CA ALA A 2 -59.59 1.60 -37.80
C ALA A 2 -58.95 1.61 -36.41
N ASN A 3 -58.45 0.46 -35.97
CA ASN A 3 -57.76 0.32 -34.69
C ASN A 3 -56.32 0.82 -34.83
N LEU A 4 -56.03 1.97 -34.23
CA LEU A 4 -54.68 2.45 -33.96
C LEU A 4 -54.11 1.67 -32.76
N LEU A 5 -53.12 0.82 -33.01
CA LEU A 5 -52.27 0.24 -31.97
C LEU A 5 -51.20 1.26 -31.55
N PRO A 6 -50.99 1.51 -30.25
CA PRO A 6 -49.94 2.41 -29.79
C PRO A 6 -48.59 1.71 -29.88
N VAL A 7 -47.66 2.29 -30.63
CA VAL A 7 -46.24 1.90 -30.62
C VAL A 7 -45.64 2.40 -29.29
N PHE A 8 -45.51 1.50 -28.32
CA PHE A 8 -44.72 1.78 -27.11
C PHE A 8 -43.24 1.78 -27.49
N GLY A 9 -42.67 2.98 -27.65
CA GLY A 9 -41.24 3.17 -27.82
C GLY A 9 -40.52 2.76 -26.53
N LEU A 10 -39.83 1.64 -26.57
CA LEU A 10 -38.95 1.18 -25.50
C LEU A 10 -37.66 2.02 -25.53
N THR A 11 -37.62 3.12 -24.80
CA THR A 11 -36.38 3.86 -24.54
C THR A 11 -35.51 3.02 -23.62
N LEU A 12 -34.53 2.32 -24.19
CA LEU A 12 -33.46 1.66 -23.43
C LEU A 12 -32.61 2.75 -22.76
N LEU A 13 -32.94 3.11 -21.52
CA LEU A 13 -32.00 3.77 -20.62
C LEU A 13 -30.89 2.78 -20.33
N PHE A 14 -29.77 2.88 -21.05
CA PHE A 14 -28.51 2.29 -20.63
C PHE A 14 -28.08 3.02 -19.35
N ALA A 15 -28.57 2.56 -18.21
CA ALA A 15 -27.88 2.81 -16.95
C ALA A 15 -26.51 2.14 -17.09
N LEU A 16 -25.48 2.93 -17.39
CA LEU A 16 -24.10 2.51 -17.20
C LEU A 16 -23.97 2.18 -15.72
N ALA A 17 -24.12 0.90 -15.37
CA ALA A 17 -23.75 0.41 -14.06
C ALA A 17 -22.27 0.71 -13.91
N THR A 18 -21.94 1.79 -13.19
CA THR A 18 -20.56 2.11 -12.86
C THR A 18 -20.06 0.97 -12.00
N SER A 19 -19.21 0.10 -12.58
CA SER A 19 -18.55 -0.97 -11.84
C SER A 19 -17.87 -0.35 -10.60
N LYS A 20 -18.12 -0.94 -9.43
CA LYS A 20 -17.47 -0.55 -8.17
C LYS A 20 -16.17 -1.32 -7.92
N GLU A 21 -15.71 -2.08 -8.91
CA GLU A 21 -14.39 -2.67 -8.91
C GLU A 21 -13.33 -1.59 -9.10
N ALA A 22 -12.22 -1.75 -8.40
CA ALA A 22 -11.01 -0.98 -8.65
C ALA A 22 -10.20 -1.63 -9.76
N ARG A 23 -9.56 -0.84 -10.61
CA ARG A 23 -8.74 -1.30 -11.74
C ARG A 23 -7.27 -1.23 -11.41
N LEU A 24 -6.51 -2.23 -11.83
CA LEU A 24 -5.06 -2.24 -11.65
C LEU A 24 -4.41 -1.12 -12.46
N VAL A 25 -3.56 -0.34 -11.80
CA VAL A 25 -2.68 0.66 -12.39
C VAL A 25 -1.24 0.28 -12.04
N LEU A 26 -0.48 -0.18 -13.05
CA LEU A 26 0.96 -0.38 -12.92
C LEU A 26 1.68 0.94 -13.17
N LEU A 27 2.76 1.19 -12.44
CA LEU A 27 3.58 2.38 -12.64
C LEU A 27 4.44 2.20 -13.88
N GLU A 28 4.20 3.01 -14.92
CA GLU A 28 5.02 3.00 -16.14
C GLU A 28 6.41 3.61 -15.91
N ASN A 29 6.49 4.74 -15.19
CA ASN A 29 7.73 5.44 -14.88
C ASN A 29 8.21 5.14 -13.46
N HIS A 30 8.51 3.87 -13.18
CA HIS A 30 8.83 3.38 -11.84
C HIS A 30 10.33 3.54 -11.46
N GLY A 31 11.22 3.78 -12.44
CA GLY A 31 12.65 3.93 -12.18
C GLY A 31 13.22 2.68 -11.48
N GLU A 32 13.88 2.87 -10.33
CA GLU A 32 14.38 1.76 -9.51
C GLU A 32 13.32 1.09 -8.62
N ALA A 33 12.09 1.63 -8.55
CA ALA A 33 11.03 1.01 -7.75
C ALA A 33 10.50 -0.22 -8.49
N VAL A 34 10.81 -1.41 -7.98
CA VAL A 34 10.37 -2.69 -8.53
C VAL A 34 10.00 -3.66 -7.42
N CYS A 35 9.08 -4.58 -7.72
CA CYS A 35 8.75 -5.70 -6.84
C CYS A 35 9.95 -6.65 -6.63
N LEU A 36 9.82 -7.65 -5.74
CA LEU A 36 10.87 -8.62 -5.46
C LEU A 36 11.46 -9.28 -6.72
N ASP A 37 10.63 -9.56 -7.72
CA ASP A 37 11.03 -10.17 -9.00
C ASP A 37 11.51 -9.18 -10.08
N GLY A 38 11.44 -7.87 -9.82
CA GLY A 38 11.77 -6.82 -10.79
C GLY A 38 10.59 -6.29 -11.60
N SER A 39 9.37 -6.84 -11.43
CA SER A 39 8.16 -6.34 -12.08
C SER A 39 7.73 -4.96 -11.54
N PRO A 40 7.00 -4.14 -12.32
CA PRO A 40 6.62 -2.81 -11.89
C PRO A 40 5.62 -2.85 -10.73
N PRO A 41 5.77 -1.97 -9.72
CA PRO A 41 4.78 -1.84 -8.65
C PRO A 41 3.49 -1.20 -9.19
N GLY A 42 2.44 -1.26 -8.38
CA GLY A 42 1.15 -0.72 -8.77
C GLY A 42 0.16 -0.60 -7.63
N TYR A 43 -1.01 -0.09 -7.97
CA TYR A 43 -2.14 0.05 -7.07
C TYR A 43 -3.43 -0.25 -7.83
N TYR A 44 -4.47 -0.67 -7.12
CA TYR A 44 -5.82 -0.64 -7.66
C TYR A 44 -6.44 0.73 -7.43
N PHE A 45 -7.08 1.28 -8.46
CA PHE A 45 -7.76 2.57 -8.40
C PHE A 45 -9.25 2.44 -8.65
N ARG A 46 -10.06 3.05 -7.79
CA ARG A 46 -11.49 3.24 -8.02
C ARG A 46 -11.84 4.72 -7.84
N PRO A 47 -12.43 5.37 -8.85
CA PRO A 47 -12.80 6.78 -8.75
C PRO A 47 -13.92 6.98 -7.74
N GLY A 48 -13.82 8.08 -6.99
CA GLY A 48 -14.87 8.57 -6.10
C GLY A 48 -16.02 9.22 -6.87
N THR A 49 -17.11 9.51 -6.18
CA THR A 49 -18.31 10.11 -6.77
C THR A 49 -18.90 11.19 -5.86
N GLY A 50 -19.64 12.14 -6.47
CA GLY A 50 -20.33 13.20 -5.74
C GLY A 50 -19.41 13.97 -4.79
N SER A 51 -19.81 14.09 -3.53
CA SER A 51 -19.04 14.80 -2.49
C SER A 51 -17.69 14.17 -2.14
N GLY A 52 -17.46 12.90 -2.53
CA GLY A 52 -16.22 12.17 -2.29
C GLY A 52 -15.25 12.19 -3.49
N ALA A 53 -15.62 12.78 -4.63
CA ALA A 53 -14.83 12.76 -5.87
C ALA A 53 -13.42 13.39 -5.73
N ASN A 54 -13.24 14.29 -4.76
CA ASN A 54 -11.97 14.95 -4.46
C ASN A 54 -11.34 14.47 -3.14
N LYS A 55 -11.74 13.31 -2.63
CA LYS A 55 -11.28 12.74 -1.36
C LYS A 55 -10.73 11.35 -1.61
N PHE A 56 -9.65 10.99 -0.92
CA PHE A 56 -8.87 9.80 -1.22
C PHE A 56 -8.59 8.96 0.03
N ILE A 57 -8.77 7.65 -0.11
CA ILE A 57 -8.19 6.64 0.77
C ILE A 57 -7.02 6.00 0.03
N VAL A 58 -5.82 6.10 0.58
CA VAL A 58 -4.64 5.37 0.12
C VAL A 58 -4.36 4.26 1.13
N HIS A 59 -4.63 3.01 0.76
CA HIS A 59 -4.46 1.84 1.62
C HIS A 59 -3.24 1.03 1.20
N LEU A 60 -2.32 0.79 2.14
CA LEU A 60 -1.17 -0.10 1.96
C LEU A 60 -1.59 -1.54 2.32
N GLU A 61 -1.55 -2.45 1.35
CA GLU A 61 -1.82 -3.87 1.58
C GLU A 61 -0.82 -4.49 2.58
N GLY A 62 -1.29 -5.40 3.43
CA GLY A 62 -0.46 -6.20 4.31
C GLY A 62 0.02 -7.53 3.69
N GLY A 63 0.74 -8.34 4.46
CA GLY A 63 1.12 -9.69 4.03
C GLY A 63 2.40 -10.28 4.64
N GLY A 64 2.80 -9.85 5.83
CA GLY A 64 4.04 -10.28 6.48
C GLY A 64 5.31 -9.84 5.74
N ASP A 65 6.46 -10.32 6.14
CA ASP A 65 7.77 -10.12 5.50
C ASP A 65 8.35 -11.46 5.02
N CYS A 66 9.52 -11.43 4.38
CA CYS A 66 10.35 -12.61 4.15
C CYS A 66 11.71 -12.42 4.83
N GLU A 67 12.18 -13.44 5.54
CA GLU A 67 13.28 -13.31 6.51
C GLU A 67 14.57 -13.97 6.05
N SER A 68 14.51 -14.74 4.97
CA SER A 68 15.68 -15.39 4.37
C SER A 68 15.71 -15.21 2.86
N LYS A 69 16.90 -15.38 2.27
CA LYS A 69 17.08 -15.32 0.80
C LYS A 69 16.15 -16.30 0.08
N GLU A 70 16.04 -17.52 0.60
CA GLU A 70 15.20 -18.57 0.02
C GLU A 70 13.71 -18.19 0.12
N GLU A 71 13.24 -17.75 1.28
CA GLU A 71 11.85 -17.31 1.45
C GLU A 71 11.50 -16.15 0.52
N CYS A 72 12.39 -15.16 0.40
CA CYS A 72 12.15 -14.02 -0.50
C CYS A 72 12.16 -14.44 -1.97
N TYR A 73 12.98 -15.42 -2.35
CA TYR A 73 12.93 -16.03 -3.67
C TYR A 73 11.61 -16.77 -3.91
N GLN A 74 11.15 -17.61 -2.97
CA GLN A 74 9.85 -18.28 -3.10
C GLN A 74 8.71 -17.27 -3.17
N ARG A 75 8.79 -16.20 -2.38
CA ARG A 75 7.79 -15.12 -2.36
C ARG A 75 7.75 -14.32 -3.64
N SER A 76 8.87 -14.12 -4.34
CA SER A 76 8.92 -13.39 -5.62
C SER A 76 8.05 -14.04 -6.69
N MET A 77 7.83 -15.35 -6.59
CA MET A 77 6.96 -16.14 -7.49
C MET A 77 5.48 -16.12 -7.08
N THR A 78 5.04 -15.13 -6.28
CA THR A 78 3.66 -15.01 -5.80
C THR A 78 3.09 -13.60 -5.99
N ARG A 79 1.79 -13.43 -5.73
CA ARG A 79 1.12 -12.12 -5.71
C ARG A 79 1.68 -11.10 -4.71
N LEU A 80 2.51 -11.54 -3.77
CA LEU A 80 3.16 -10.72 -2.75
C LEU A 80 4.65 -10.42 -3.06
N GLY A 81 5.09 -10.77 -4.26
CA GLY A 81 6.45 -10.50 -4.75
C GLY A 81 6.53 -10.14 -6.24
N SER A 82 5.44 -10.28 -6.99
CA SER A 82 5.38 -9.96 -8.41
C SER A 82 4.02 -9.43 -8.84
N SER A 83 4.03 -8.38 -9.65
CA SER A 83 2.83 -7.80 -10.24
C SER A 83 2.22 -8.66 -11.34
N SER A 84 2.97 -9.63 -11.87
CA SER A 84 2.52 -10.55 -12.93
C SER A 84 1.36 -11.45 -12.49
N TYR A 85 1.15 -11.60 -11.17
CA TYR A 85 0.05 -12.39 -10.60
C TYR A 85 -1.16 -11.55 -10.17
N TRP A 86 -1.18 -10.24 -10.46
CA TRP A 86 -2.29 -9.39 -10.07
C TRP A 86 -3.40 -9.42 -11.13
N ALA A 87 -4.64 -9.55 -10.65
CA ALA A 87 -5.81 -9.45 -11.51
C ALA A 87 -5.96 -8.03 -12.08
N LYS A 88 -6.69 -7.90 -13.20
CA LYS A 88 -6.94 -6.58 -13.80
C LYS A 88 -7.88 -5.72 -12.98
N THR A 89 -8.75 -6.34 -12.21
CA THR A 89 -9.70 -5.68 -11.32
C THR A 89 -9.77 -6.39 -9.98
N ALA A 90 -10.21 -5.66 -8.95
CA ALA A 90 -10.42 -6.18 -7.62
C ALA A 90 -11.58 -5.44 -6.94
N ASP A 91 -12.34 -6.18 -6.15
CA ASP A 91 -13.32 -5.62 -5.22
C ASP A 91 -12.76 -5.61 -3.80
N PHE A 92 -13.24 -4.65 -3.02
CA PHE A 92 -12.82 -4.42 -1.64
C PHE A 92 -14.03 -4.26 -0.74
N ASP A 93 -13.89 -4.67 0.52
CA ASP A 93 -14.97 -4.67 1.50
C ASP A 93 -14.63 -3.84 2.75
N GLY A 94 -15.55 -3.77 3.71
CA GLY A 94 -15.39 -3.03 4.96
C GLY A 94 -15.10 -1.55 4.73
N PHE A 95 -14.09 -1.01 5.41
CA PHE A 95 -13.67 0.38 5.31
C PHE A 95 -13.28 0.82 3.88
N LEU A 96 -12.91 -0.13 3.01
CA LEU A 96 -12.53 0.12 1.62
C LEU A 96 -13.66 -0.16 0.63
N SER A 97 -14.84 -0.58 1.11
CA SER A 97 -15.97 -0.86 0.25
C SER A 97 -16.48 0.38 -0.45
N GLY A 98 -16.85 0.24 -1.73
CA GLY A 98 -17.56 1.26 -2.50
C GLY A 98 -19.07 1.24 -2.26
N LEU A 99 -19.56 0.35 -1.40
CA LEU A 99 -20.97 0.14 -1.10
C LEU A 99 -21.36 0.88 0.19
N GLU A 100 -22.35 1.76 0.12
CA GLU A 100 -22.78 2.58 1.27
C GLU A 100 -23.31 1.74 2.43
N GLN A 101 -23.96 0.60 2.12
CA GLN A 101 -24.45 -0.33 3.13
C GLN A 101 -23.32 -0.95 3.98
N THR A 102 -22.10 -1.03 3.44
CA THR A 102 -20.93 -1.57 4.14
C THR A 102 -20.04 -0.45 4.68
N ASN A 103 -19.92 0.65 3.94
CA ASN A 103 -19.04 1.78 4.25
C ASN A 103 -19.82 3.10 4.24
N LYS A 104 -20.55 3.38 5.31
CA LYS A 104 -21.43 4.56 5.39
C LYS A 104 -20.69 5.91 5.19
N TYR A 105 -19.41 5.98 5.51
CA TYR A 105 -18.68 7.24 5.60
C TYR A 105 -17.81 7.54 4.38
N PHE A 106 -17.22 6.51 3.75
CA PHE A 106 -16.20 6.68 2.72
C PHE A 106 -16.51 5.97 1.40
N TYR A 107 -17.71 5.37 1.24
CA TYR A 107 -18.03 4.57 0.05
C TYR A 107 -17.86 5.31 -1.28
N ASN A 108 -18.03 6.64 -1.28
CA ASN A 108 -17.94 7.49 -2.47
C ASN A 108 -16.58 8.21 -2.59
N TRP A 109 -15.59 7.90 -1.75
CA TRP A 109 -14.24 8.42 -1.90
C TRP A 109 -13.47 7.64 -2.97
N ASN A 110 -12.44 8.26 -3.54
CA ASN A 110 -11.48 7.55 -4.37
C ASN A 110 -10.74 6.52 -3.52
N LEU A 111 -10.59 5.31 -4.03
CA LEU A 111 -9.76 4.27 -3.43
C LEU A 111 -8.49 4.08 -4.25
N VAL A 112 -7.35 4.17 -3.55
CA VAL A 112 -6.04 3.74 -4.04
C VAL A 112 -5.58 2.59 -3.13
N PHE A 113 -5.64 1.36 -3.60
CA PHE A 113 -5.15 0.19 -2.87
C PHE A 113 -3.75 -0.18 -3.38
N VAL A 114 -2.72 0.27 -2.67
CA VAL A 114 -1.33 0.01 -2.99
C VAL A 114 -1.02 -1.46 -2.75
N LYS A 115 -0.56 -2.14 -3.80
CA LYS A 115 -0.24 -3.57 -3.72
C LYS A 115 1.15 -3.79 -3.13
N TYR A 116 1.21 -4.73 -2.20
CA TYR A 116 2.43 -5.12 -1.51
C TYR A 116 3.19 -6.16 -2.32
N CYS A 117 4.44 -5.85 -2.70
CA CYS A 117 5.28 -6.77 -3.46
C CYS A 117 6.78 -6.71 -3.14
N ASP A 118 7.20 -6.00 -2.09
CA ASP A 118 8.62 -5.87 -1.74
C ASP A 118 9.07 -6.84 -0.63
N GLY A 119 8.14 -7.47 0.10
CA GLY A 119 8.48 -8.43 1.16
C GLY A 119 9.19 -7.82 2.38
N SER A 120 9.31 -6.49 2.45
CA SER A 120 10.05 -5.77 3.48
C SER A 120 9.22 -4.72 4.22
N CYS A 121 7.91 -4.95 4.37
CA CYS A 121 6.97 -4.02 5.01
C CYS A 121 7.08 -2.59 4.47
N TYR A 122 7.32 -2.45 3.16
CA TYR A 122 7.56 -1.18 2.46
C TYR A 122 8.83 -0.43 2.85
N SER A 123 9.70 -0.97 3.72
CA SER A 123 10.79 -0.21 4.32
C SER A 123 12.19 -0.59 3.80
N GLY A 124 12.33 -1.75 3.16
CA GLY A 124 13.63 -2.23 2.67
C GLY A 124 14.17 -1.46 1.46
N TYR A 125 15.50 -1.41 1.38
CA TYR A 125 16.22 -0.87 0.23
C TYR A 125 17.61 -1.51 0.09
N LEU A 126 17.83 -2.20 -1.04
CA LEU A 126 19.17 -2.56 -1.49
C LEU A 126 19.50 -1.81 -2.78
N SER A 127 20.73 -1.30 -2.87
CA SER A 127 21.22 -0.66 -4.09
C SER A 127 21.33 -1.67 -5.25
N LYS A 128 21.74 -2.91 -4.95
CA LYS A 128 21.82 -4.02 -5.90
C LYS A 128 21.02 -5.23 -5.39
N PRO A 129 20.35 -5.99 -6.28
CA PRO A 129 19.69 -7.22 -5.88
C PRO A 129 20.72 -8.27 -5.44
N PHE A 130 20.30 -9.16 -4.53
CA PHE A 130 21.02 -10.43 -4.33
C PHE A 130 20.45 -11.48 -5.27
N HIS A 131 21.18 -12.58 -5.48
CA HIS A 131 20.76 -13.63 -6.41
C HIS A 131 20.52 -14.95 -5.67
N VAL A 132 19.44 -15.64 -6.03
CA VAL A 132 19.07 -16.96 -5.53
C VAL A 132 18.72 -17.82 -6.75
N TYR A 133 19.41 -18.95 -6.91
CA TYR A 133 19.34 -19.80 -8.11
C TYR A 133 19.46 -19.02 -9.45
N GLY A 134 20.29 -17.98 -9.48
CA GLY A 134 20.49 -17.12 -10.65
C GLY A 134 19.41 -16.06 -10.88
N SER A 135 18.32 -16.04 -10.09
CA SER A 135 17.29 -15.01 -10.17
C SER A 135 17.62 -13.83 -9.26
N PRO A 136 17.52 -12.57 -9.75
CA PRO A 136 17.71 -11.39 -8.92
C PRO A 136 16.50 -11.17 -8.00
N ILE A 137 16.76 -10.82 -6.74
CA ILE A 137 15.76 -10.46 -5.75
C ILE A 137 16.01 -9.03 -5.27
N TYR A 138 15.01 -8.18 -5.46
CA TYR A 138 15.09 -6.75 -5.19
C TYR A 138 14.40 -6.38 -3.88
N PHE A 139 15.05 -5.58 -3.04
CA PHE A 139 14.37 -4.85 -1.96
C PHE A 139 14.31 -3.38 -2.32
N LYS A 140 13.11 -2.91 -2.69
CA LYS A 140 12.86 -1.52 -3.12
C LYS A 140 11.59 -0.93 -2.50
N GLY A 141 11.09 -1.51 -1.40
CA GLY A 141 9.85 -1.09 -0.72
C GLY A 141 9.78 0.42 -0.48
N ASN A 142 10.87 1.01 0.01
CA ASN A 142 10.93 2.47 0.25
C ASN A 142 10.69 3.28 -1.03
N LEU A 143 11.27 2.84 -2.14
CA LEU A 143 11.13 3.51 -3.42
C LEU A 143 9.75 3.27 -4.05
N ILE A 144 9.14 2.11 -3.82
CA ILE A 144 7.78 1.81 -4.29
C ILE A 144 6.78 2.81 -3.73
N VAL A 145 6.77 3.03 -2.41
CA VAL A 145 5.82 3.98 -1.79
C VAL A 145 6.05 5.39 -2.33
N LYS A 146 7.31 5.83 -2.41
CA LYS A 146 7.68 7.15 -2.93
C LYS A 146 7.26 7.34 -4.39
N ALA A 147 7.50 6.34 -5.24
CA ALA A 147 7.13 6.39 -6.65
C ALA A 147 5.61 6.41 -6.85
N ILE A 148 4.87 5.64 -6.06
CA ILE A 148 3.41 5.65 -6.07
C ILE A 148 2.88 7.01 -5.66
N PHE A 149 3.34 7.58 -4.53
CA PHE A 149 2.88 8.90 -4.10
C PHE A 149 3.24 10.01 -5.08
N LYS A 150 4.42 9.94 -5.71
CA LYS A 150 4.77 10.86 -6.82
C LYS A 150 3.75 10.76 -7.96
N SER A 151 3.44 9.55 -8.42
CA SER A 151 2.44 9.33 -9.48
C SER A 151 1.05 9.84 -9.07
N LEU A 152 0.61 9.57 -7.85
CA LEU A 152 -0.67 10.04 -7.34
C LEU A 152 -0.75 11.56 -7.28
N ILE A 153 0.32 12.23 -6.83
CA ILE A 153 0.38 13.70 -6.79
C ILE A 153 0.25 14.29 -8.20
N GLU A 154 0.96 13.69 -9.17
CA GLU A 154 0.98 14.19 -10.55
C GLU A 154 -0.32 13.91 -11.31
N LYS A 155 -1.00 12.81 -11.01
CA LYS A 155 -2.16 12.33 -11.80
C LYS A 155 -3.49 12.51 -11.09
N GLU A 156 -3.58 12.15 -9.82
CA GLU A 156 -4.84 11.98 -9.09
C GLU A 156 -5.12 13.12 -8.10
N PHE A 157 -4.09 13.69 -7.47
CA PHE A 157 -4.27 14.63 -6.35
C PHE A 157 -4.34 16.11 -6.74
N LYS A 158 -4.45 16.44 -8.03
CA LYS A 158 -4.52 17.84 -8.49
C LYS A 158 -5.65 18.63 -7.81
N GLU A 159 -6.81 17.99 -7.69
CA GLU A 159 -8.02 18.56 -7.06
C GLU A 159 -8.31 17.94 -5.69
N ALA A 160 -7.38 17.16 -5.13
CA ALA A 160 -7.61 16.48 -3.86
C ALA A 160 -7.79 17.50 -2.72
N THR A 161 -8.74 17.20 -1.84
CA THR A 161 -9.08 18.03 -0.66
C THR A 161 -8.74 17.30 0.63
N ASP A 162 -8.94 15.98 0.66
CA ASP A 162 -8.68 15.12 1.82
C ASP A 162 -7.96 13.85 1.37
N VAL A 163 -6.93 13.46 2.10
CA VAL A 163 -6.18 12.20 1.90
C VAL A 163 -6.05 11.49 3.23
N ILE A 164 -6.50 10.24 3.28
CA ILE A 164 -6.24 9.31 4.39
C ILE A 164 -5.21 8.30 3.91
N LEU A 165 -4.03 8.27 4.54
CA LEU A 165 -3.12 7.14 4.45
C LEU A 165 -3.54 6.09 5.48
N THR A 166 -3.68 4.85 5.05
CA THR A 166 -3.97 3.72 5.93
C THR A 166 -3.32 2.45 5.43
N GLY A 167 -3.40 1.37 6.20
CA GLY A 167 -2.91 0.06 5.85
C GLY A 167 -3.14 -0.92 6.99
N CYS A 168 -3.13 -2.22 6.67
CA CYS A 168 -3.32 -3.29 7.64
C CYS A 168 -2.05 -4.15 7.78
N SER A 169 -1.72 -4.60 9.01
CA SER A 169 -0.58 -5.48 9.27
C SER A 169 0.75 -4.85 8.79
N ALA A 170 1.49 -5.48 7.89
CA ALA A 170 2.69 -4.90 7.26
C ALA A 170 2.44 -3.52 6.61
N GLY A 171 1.25 -3.31 6.03
CA GLY A 171 0.84 -2.01 5.51
C GLY A 171 0.45 -1.00 6.60
N GLY A 172 -0.01 -1.49 7.75
CA GLY A 172 -0.20 -0.66 8.95
C GLY A 172 1.15 -0.15 9.48
N LEU A 173 2.16 -1.03 9.51
CA LEU A 173 3.53 -0.62 9.83
C LEU A 173 4.08 0.39 8.81
N GLY A 174 3.90 0.10 7.51
CA GLY A 174 4.21 1.04 6.45
C GLY A 174 3.50 2.39 6.63
N THR A 175 2.27 2.40 7.14
CA THR A 175 1.54 3.66 7.42
C THR A 175 2.27 4.50 8.46
N PHE A 176 2.78 3.90 9.55
CA PHE A 176 3.60 4.63 10.53
C PHE A 176 4.90 5.15 9.91
N ILE A 177 5.62 4.29 9.17
CA ILE A 177 6.91 4.62 8.56
C ILE A 177 6.80 5.79 7.58
N PHE A 178 5.75 5.82 6.75
CA PHE A 178 5.60 6.81 5.68
C PHE A 178 4.69 7.99 6.04
N ALA A 179 4.08 8.02 7.23
CA ALA A 179 3.12 9.06 7.62
C ALA A 179 3.66 10.48 7.41
N ASP A 180 4.85 10.76 7.94
CA ASP A 180 5.49 12.08 7.86
C ASP A 180 6.03 12.39 6.46
N TYR A 181 6.57 11.38 5.77
CA TYR A 181 6.99 11.53 4.38
C TYR A 181 5.81 11.96 3.51
N VAL A 182 4.67 11.25 3.59
CA VAL A 182 3.47 11.58 2.82
C VAL A 182 2.97 12.98 3.18
N LYS A 183 2.91 13.33 4.47
CA LYS A 183 2.54 14.69 4.89
C LYS A 183 3.47 15.75 4.27
N SER A 184 4.76 15.46 4.14
CA SER A 184 5.75 16.40 3.61
C SER A 184 5.65 16.65 2.11
N VAL A 185 5.16 15.66 1.34
CA VAL A 185 5.06 15.76 -0.13
C VAL A 185 3.67 16.16 -0.63
N LEU A 186 2.64 16.04 0.21
CA LEU A 186 1.31 16.53 -0.13
C LEU A 186 1.25 18.06 -0.10
N PRO A 187 0.52 18.70 -1.05
CA PRO A 187 0.21 20.12 -0.95
C PRO A 187 -0.38 20.51 0.40
N SER A 188 0.02 21.67 0.92
CA SER A 188 -0.41 22.15 2.24
C SER A 188 -1.93 22.40 2.35
N SER A 189 -2.60 22.59 1.21
CA SER A 189 -4.06 22.71 1.10
C SER A 189 -4.81 21.40 1.40
N ILE A 190 -4.15 20.25 1.28
CA ILE A 190 -4.78 18.94 1.49
C ILE A 190 -4.85 18.61 2.98
N LYS A 191 -6.05 18.28 3.44
CA LYS A 191 -6.27 17.74 4.78
C LYS A 191 -5.79 16.30 4.82
N TYR A 192 -4.76 16.04 5.62
CA TYR A 192 -4.12 14.74 5.71
C TYR A 192 -4.36 14.07 7.06
N ARG A 193 -4.61 12.76 7.05
CA ARG A 193 -4.68 11.89 8.23
C ARG A 193 -3.98 10.57 7.92
N ALA A 194 -3.38 9.95 8.93
CA ALA A 194 -2.81 8.62 8.86
C ALA A 194 -3.50 7.70 9.88
N ILE A 195 -3.90 6.49 9.48
CA ILE A 195 -4.59 5.51 10.33
C ILE A 195 -3.94 4.14 10.09
N ALA A 196 -3.11 3.70 11.03
CA ALA A 196 -2.49 2.38 10.97
C ALA A 196 -3.38 1.34 11.65
N ASP A 197 -3.75 0.29 10.92
CA ASP A 197 -4.50 -0.86 11.45
C ASP A 197 -3.56 -2.07 11.61
N ALA A 198 -3.62 -2.72 12.78
CA ALA A 198 -2.79 -3.89 13.12
C ALA A 198 -1.27 -3.73 12.83
N GLY A 199 -0.76 -2.48 12.84
CA GLY A 199 0.62 -2.14 12.49
C GLY A 199 1.49 -1.78 13.69
N TYR A 200 0.94 -1.76 14.90
CA TYR A 200 1.67 -1.49 16.14
C TYR A 200 2.16 -2.81 16.71
N PHE A 201 3.43 -3.14 16.48
CA PHE A 201 4.06 -4.31 17.11
C PHE A 201 4.73 -3.91 18.41
N ILE A 202 4.63 -4.78 19.41
CA ILE A 202 5.23 -4.58 20.73
C ILE A 202 6.53 -5.37 20.86
N ASN A 203 7.52 -4.74 21.47
CA ASN A 203 8.74 -5.41 21.90
C ASN A 203 8.47 -6.11 23.24
N SER A 204 7.89 -7.32 23.18
CA SER A 204 7.60 -8.14 24.36
C SER A 204 8.23 -9.52 24.25
N LEU A 205 8.49 -10.13 25.40
CA LEU A 205 8.87 -11.54 25.47
C LEU A 205 7.69 -12.43 25.04
N ASN A 206 7.99 -13.58 24.44
CA ASN A 206 6.98 -14.60 24.18
C ASN A 206 6.54 -15.29 25.49
N ILE A 207 5.61 -16.26 25.40
CA ILE A 207 5.09 -17.00 26.56
C ILE A 207 6.17 -17.82 27.32
N ASN A 208 7.33 -18.07 26.69
CA ASN A 208 8.46 -18.78 27.28
C ASN A 208 9.52 -17.82 27.86
N GLY A 209 9.30 -16.50 27.80
CA GLY A 209 10.27 -15.50 28.26
C GLY A 209 11.37 -15.16 27.25
N GLU A 210 11.20 -15.49 25.97
CA GLU A 210 12.22 -15.29 24.92
C GLU A 210 11.93 -14.04 24.06
N PRO A 211 12.95 -13.24 23.68
CA PRO A 211 12.78 -11.98 22.94
C PRO A 211 12.65 -12.18 21.41
N ILE A 212 11.94 -13.21 20.97
CA ILE A 212 11.86 -13.64 19.55
C ILE A 212 11.45 -12.51 18.61
N ALA A 213 10.47 -11.67 19.00
CA ALA A 213 10.03 -10.55 18.18
C ALA A 213 11.17 -9.55 17.93
N LYS A 214 11.94 -9.23 18.98
CA LYS A 214 13.07 -8.29 18.89
C LYS A 214 14.18 -8.85 18.01
N GLU A 215 14.52 -10.12 18.18
CA GLU A 215 15.56 -10.79 17.40
C GLU A 215 15.20 -10.88 15.91
N ARG A 216 13.94 -11.21 15.63
CA ARG A 216 13.39 -11.20 14.27
C ARG A 216 13.46 -9.80 13.66
N ALA A 217 12.95 -8.78 14.35
CA ALA A 217 12.97 -7.39 13.86
C ALA A 217 14.39 -6.91 13.54
N LYS A 218 15.37 -7.21 14.42
CA LYS A 218 16.79 -6.92 14.18
C LYS A 218 17.32 -7.60 12.92
N THR A 219 17.07 -8.89 12.79
CA THR A 219 17.55 -9.71 11.66
C THR A 219 16.96 -9.20 10.35
N THR A 220 15.65 -9.00 10.31
CA THR A 220 14.93 -8.46 9.14
C THR A 220 15.43 -7.06 8.78
N PHE A 221 15.59 -6.16 9.76
CA PHE A 221 16.04 -4.79 9.54
C PHE A 221 17.41 -4.74 8.83
N VAL A 222 18.36 -5.56 9.28
CA VAL A 222 19.70 -5.66 8.68
C VAL A 222 19.64 -6.33 7.31
N PHE A 223 18.98 -7.48 7.21
CA PHE A 223 18.91 -8.26 5.98
C PHE A 223 18.29 -7.48 4.82
N GLN A 224 17.21 -6.74 5.08
CA GLN A 224 16.48 -5.96 4.07
C GLN A 224 16.99 -4.52 3.94
N ASN A 225 18.03 -4.15 4.72
CA ASN A 225 18.62 -2.82 4.81
C ASN A 225 17.57 -1.70 4.89
N GLN A 226 16.79 -1.70 5.97
CA GLN A 226 15.66 -0.78 6.14
C GLN A 226 16.07 0.60 6.69
N THR A 227 17.37 0.88 6.79
CA THR A 227 17.92 2.10 7.39
C THR A 227 17.43 3.38 6.71
N ILE A 228 17.19 3.36 5.40
CA ILE A 228 16.67 4.50 4.63
C ILE A 228 15.24 4.89 5.03
N SER A 229 14.50 3.99 5.68
CA SER A 229 13.11 4.19 6.09
C SER A 229 12.97 4.60 7.55
N VAL A 230 14.07 4.65 8.29
CA VAL A 230 14.07 5.12 9.68
C VAL A 230 13.82 6.63 9.71
N HIS A 231 12.88 7.06 10.54
CA HIS A 231 12.61 8.48 10.73
C HIS A 231 13.84 9.20 11.30
N LYS A 232 14.27 10.29 10.67
CA LYS A 232 15.53 10.98 11.00
C LYS A 232 15.58 11.46 12.45
N GLU A 233 14.51 12.05 12.97
CA GLU A 233 14.50 12.50 14.37
C GLU A 233 14.49 11.32 15.35
N CYS A 234 13.88 10.19 14.97
CA CYS A 234 13.91 8.99 15.78
C CYS A 234 15.32 8.37 15.82
N SER A 235 16.04 8.37 14.68
CA SER A 235 17.43 7.90 14.59
C SER A 235 18.43 8.73 15.40
N LYS A 236 18.07 9.96 15.80
CA LYS A 236 18.89 10.75 16.74
C LYS A 236 18.74 10.28 18.19
N LYS A 237 17.61 9.65 18.52
CA LYS A 237 17.28 9.21 19.89
C LYS A 237 17.63 7.74 20.13
N TYR A 238 17.50 6.89 19.11
CA TYR A 238 17.81 5.46 19.18
C TYR A 238 18.97 5.16 18.23
N THR A 239 20.08 4.67 18.77
CA THR A 239 21.35 4.51 18.04
C THR A 239 21.83 3.06 18.04
N GLY A 240 22.65 2.69 17.06
CA GLY A 240 23.19 1.33 16.94
C GLY A 240 22.10 0.26 16.81
N ASP A 241 22.13 -0.72 17.70
CA ASP A 241 21.23 -1.88 17.72
C ASP A 241 19.74 -1.56 17.97
N GLU A 242 19.42 -0.34 18.38
CA GLU A 242 18.04 0.12 18.61
C GLU A 242 17.38 0.67 17.34
N ALA A 243 18.13 0.84 16.25
CA ALA A 243 17.57 1.36 15.00
C ALA A 243 16.51 0.42 14.39
N SER A 244 16.62 -0.89 14.61
CA SER A 244 15.57 -1.84 14.22
C SER A 244 14.29 -1.64 15.00
N ASP A 245 14.38 -1.21 16.26
CA ASP A 245 13.21 -0.97 17.08
C ASP A 245 12.38 0.17 16.46
N LEU A 246 13.01 1.16 15.82
CA LEU A 246 12.31 2.29 15.18
C LEU A 246 11.39 1.93 14.01
N ASN A 247 11.67 0.83 13.30
CA ASN A 247 10.85 0.42 12.16
C ASN A 247 9.81 -0.64 12.52
N PHE A 248 9.90 -1.27 13.69
CA PHE A 248 9.03 -2.38 14.08
C PHE A 248 8.28 -2.12 15.39
N PHE A 249 8.90 -1.44 16.35
CA PHE A 249 8.36 -1.20 17.67
C PHE A 249 8.25 0.30 17.93
N ILE A 250 7.02 0.80 18.04
CA ILE A 250 6.87 2.19 18.47
C ILE A 250 7.23 2.25 19.96
N PRO A 251 8.20 3.08 20.36
CA PRO A 251 8.59 3.19 21.76
C PRO A 251 7.42 3.76 22.58
N SER A 252 7.16 3.12 23.73
CA SER A 252 6.19 3.56 24.73
C SER A 252 6.54 4.94 25.31
#